data_AF-A0A7J7RWQ2-F1
#
_entry.id   AF-A0A7J7RWQ2-F1
#
_cell.length_a   1.000
_cell.length_b   1.000
_cell.length_c   1.000
_cell.angle_alpha   90.00
_cell.angle_beta   90.00
_cell.angle_gamma   90.00
#
_symmetry.space_group_name_H-M   'P 1'
#
loop_
_entity.id
_entity.type
_entity.pdbx_description
1 polymer ?
#
loop_
_entity_poly.entity_id
_entity_poly.type
_entity_poly.pdbx_seq_one_letter_code
_entity_poly.pdbx_strand_id
1 'polypeptide(L)'
;MPSAEAKLKKNRCANCFDCPGCMHTLSTRATSISTQLPDASGGWQEPENPHTQRMNKLIEYYQQLAQKEKVERDRKKLARRRNYMPLAFSDKYGLGTRLQRPRAGATISTLAGLSLKEGEDQKEIKIEPAQAVDEVEPLPEDYYTRPVNLTEVTTLQQRLLQPDFQPICASQLYPRHKHLLIKRSLRCRKCEHNLSKPEFNPTSIKFKIQLVAVNYIPEVRIMSIPNLRYMKESQVLLTLTNPVENLTHVTLMECDEGDPDNINSTAKVVVPPKELVLAGKDAAAEYDELAEPQDFQDDPDVIAFRKANKVGLFIKVTPQREEGEVTVCFKMKHDFKNLAAPIRPIEEGDQSTEVIWLTQHVELSLGPLLP
;
A
#
# COMPACT_ATOMS: atom_id res chain seq x y z
N MET A 1 2.84 18.11 -3.86
CA MET A 1 4.09 18.51 -3.21
C MET A 1 5.18 17.50 -3.56
N PRO A 2 6.39 17.93 -3.96
CA PRO A 2 7.52 17.04 -4.22
C PRO A 2 7.99 16.27 -2.97
N SER A 3 8.63 15.12 -3.17
CA SER A 3 9.05 14.23 -2.07
C SER A 3 10.10 14.86 -1.14
N ALA A 4 11.09 15.58 -1.70
CA ALA A 4 12.12 16.25 -0.90
C ALA A 4 11.55 17.32 0.03
N GLU A 5 10.60 18.11 -0.48
CA GLU A 5 9.88 19.12 0.32
C GLU A 5 9.00 18.45 1.39
N ALA A 6 8.37 17.32 1.08
CA ALA A 6 7.58 16.57 2.06
C ALA A 6 8.42 16.04 3.21
N LYS A 7 9.62 15.54 2.91
CA LYS A 7 10.58 15.11 3.93
C LYS A 7 10.99 16.28 4.84
N LEU A 8 11.28 17.45 4.26
CA LEU A 8 11.66 18.64 5.03
C LEU A 8 10.50 19.13 5.92
N LYS A 9 9.28 19.19 5.38
CA LYS A 9 8.07 19.62 6.10
C LYS A 9 7.39 18.52 6.91
N LYS A 10 8.09 17.41 7.22
CA LYS A 10 7.59 16.28 8.01
C LYS A 10 6.21 15.75 7.55
N ASN A 11 6.00 15.68 6.23
CA ASN A 11 4.74 15.27 5.58
C ASN A 11 3.52 16.12 5.93
N ARG A 12 3.71 17.42 6.18
CA ARG A 12 2.65 18.37 6.49
C ARG A 12 2.53 19.50 5.46
N CYS A 13 1.34 20.07 5.36
CA CYS A 13 1.09 21.29 4.58
C CYS A 13 1.42 22.53 5.41
N ALA A 14 2.20 23.47 4.87
CA ALA A 14 2.57 24.70 5.60
C ALA A 14 1.39 25.66 5.83
N ASN A 15 0.41 25.68 4.93
CA ASN A 15 -0.67 26.67 4.97
C ASN A 15 -1.94 26.16 5.69
N CYS A 16 -2.11 24.84 5.76
CA CYS A 16 -3.32 24.22 6.30
C CYS A 16 -3.05 23.70 7.72
N PHE A 17 -4.00 23.89 8.62
CA PHE A 17 -3.94 23.41 10.00
C PHE A 17 -5.17 22.56 10.32
N ASP A 18 -5.02 21.62 11.25
CA ASP A 18 -6.12 20.87 11.84
C ASP A 18 -6.44 21.37 13.24
N CYS A 19 -7.73 21.48 13.54
CA CYS A 19 -8.21 21.77 14.88
C CYS A 19 -7.79 20.62 15.80
N PRO A 20 -7.07 20.89 16.90
CA PRO A 20 -6.61 19.83 17.78
C PRO A 20 -7.75 19.24 18.63
N GLY A 21 -8.91 19.92 18.70
CA GLY A 21 -10.10 19.44 19.40
C GLY A 21 -10.92 18.42 18.61
N CYS A 22 -11.28 18.74 17.36
CA CYS A 22 -12.20 17.95 16.52
C CYS A 22 -11.56 17.34 15.25
N MET A 23 -10.27 17.59 15.00
CA MET A 23 -9.51 17.04 13.86
C MET A 23 -10.00 17.52 12.47
N HIS A 24 -10.83 18.57 12.44
CA HIS A 24 -11.28 19.21 11.20
C HIS A 24 -10.29 20.28 10.73
N THR A 25 -10.22 20.48 9.40
CA THR A 25 -9.34 21.49 8.79
C THR A 25 -9.81 22.89 9.17
N LEU A 26 -8.90 23.73 9.66
CA LEU A 26 -9.18 25.11 10.05
C LEU A 26 -9.33 26.04 8.84
N SER A 27 -10.11 27.11 9.01
CA SER A 27 -10.29 28.20 8.04
C SER A 27 -9.82 29.52 8.64
N THR A 28 -9.06 30.32 7.91
CA THR A 28 -8.70 31.68 8.31
C THR A 28 -9.92 32.61 8.21
N ARG A 29 -10.14 33.44 9.23
CA ARG A 29 -11.20 34.46 9.25
C ARG A 29 -10.57 35.81 9.55
N ALA A 30 -10.75 36.78 8.63
CA ALA A 30 -10.32 38.16 8.84
C ALA A 30 -11.45 38.97 9.48
N THR A 31 -11.08 39.93 10.34
CA THR A 31 -12.00 40.96 10.85
C THR A 31 -11.67 42.28 10.15
N SER A 32 -12.66 43.17 10.01
CA SER A 32 -12.58 44.41 9.22
C SER A 32 -11.74 45.53 9.85
N ILE A 33 -10.76 45.20 10.71
CA ILE A 33 -9.88 46.17 11.36
C ILE A 33 -8.52 46.11 10.66
N SER A 34 -8.20 47.17 9.93
CA SER A 34 -6.95 47.36 9.19
C SER A 34 -5.80 47.68 10.15
N THR A 35 -5.35 46.70 10.91
CA THR A 35 -3.99 46.71 11.47
C THR A 35 -3.17 45.79 10.58
N GLN A 36 -2.02 46.28 10.10
CA GLN A 36 -1.09 45.56 9.22
C GLN A 36 -0.84 44.15 9.78
N LEU A 37 -1.56 43.15 9.26
CA LEU A 37 -1.39 41.76 9.63
C LEU A 37 -0.13 41.26 8.91
N PRO A 38 0.83 40.63 9.61
CA PRO A 38 1.89 39.90 8.95
C PRO A 38 1.27 38.80 8.08
N ASP A 39 1.87 38.56 6.92
CA ASP A 39 1.38 37.72 5.81
C ASP A 39 0.42 36.60 6.24
N ALA A 40 -0.75 36.54 5.58
CA ALA A 40 -1.91 35.70 5.92
C ALA A 40 -1.61 34.19 6.14
N SER A 41 -0.48 33.68 5.65
CA SER A 41 -0.01 32.31 5.87
C SER A 41 1.40 32.20 6.45
N GLY A 42 2.21 33.27 6.44
CA GLY A 42 3.64 33.21 6.80
C GLY A 42 3.92 33.41 8.29
N GLY A 43 3.01 34.05 9.02
CA GLY A 43 3.19 34.37 10.45
C GLY A 43 2.88 33.23 11.42
N TRP A 44 2.20 32.17 10.98
CA TRP A 44 1.80 31.05 11.84
C TRP A 44 2.89 29.98 11.91
N GLN A 45 3.51 29.82 13.08
CA GLN A 45 4.60 28.86 13.31
C GLN A 45 4.27 27.93 14.48
N GLU A 46 4.68 26.67 14.36
CA GLU A 46 4.62 25.71 15.46
C GLU A 46 5.80 25.92 16.42
N PRO A 47 5.60 25.79 17.75
CA PRO A 47 6.70 25.81 18.71
C PRO A 47 7.75 24.74 18.41
N GLU A 48 9.03 25.12 18.51
CA GLU A 48 10.12 24.14 18.37
C GLU A 48 10.14 23.17 19.55
N ASN A 49 10.62 21.94 19.30
CA ASN A 49 10.75 20.94 20.35
C ASN A 49 11.84 21.39 21.36
N PRO A 50 11.54 21.46 22.67
CA PRO A 50 12.47 21.93 23.71
C PRO A 50 13.80 21.17 23.75
N HIS A 51 13.81 19.89 23.35
CA HIS A 51 14.98 19.03 23.45
C HIS A 51 15.76 18.88 22.14
N THR A 52 15.45 19.68 21.11
CA THR A 52 16.08 19.59 19.77
C THR A 52 17.60 19.75 19.82
N GLN A 53 18.11 20.72 20.58
CA GLN A 53 19.55 20.97 20.68
C GLN A 53 20.30 19.78 21.31
N ARG A 54 19.71 19.19 22.36
CA ARG A 54 20.27 18.00 23.02
C ARG A 54 20.25 16.78 22.11
N MET A 55 19.18 16.61 21.33
CA MET A 55 19.06 15.53 20.34
C MET A 55 20.20 15.61 19.31
N ASN A 56 20.46 16.79 18.75
CA ASN A 56 21.52 16.97 17.76
C ASN A 56 22.90 16.64 18.33
N LYS A 57 23.21 17.10 19.55
CA LYS A 57 24.47 16.77 20.24
C LYS A 57 24.64 15.26 20.47
N LEU A 58 23.57 14.56 20.87
CA LEU A 58 23.59 13.11 21.06
C LEU A 58 23.81 12.38 19.73
N ILE A 59 23.14 12.82 18.65
CA ILE A 59 23.31 12.24 17.32
C ILE A 59 24.76 12.37 16.85
N GLU A 60 25.36 13.57 16.97
CA GLU A 60 26.76 13.80 16.59
C GLU A 60 27.74 12.93 17.39
N TYR A 61 27.53 12.83 18.71
CA TYR A 61 28.32 11.96 19.58
C TYR A 61 28.26 10.49 19.16
N TYR A 62 27.06 9.93 19.00
CA TYR A 62 26.89 8.54 18.60
C TYR A 62 27.32 8.28 17.15
N GLN A 63 27.23 9.27 16.27
CA GLN A 63 27.73 9.16 14.91
C GLN A 63 29.26 9.04 14.88
N GLN A 64 29.97 9.84 15.69
CA GLN A 64 31.42 9.72 15.85
C GLN A 64 31.81 8.35 16.46
N LEU A 65 31.09 7.91 17.48
CA LEU A 65 31.33 6.60 18.12
C LEU A 65 31.11 5.44 17.13
N ALA A 66 30.01 5.47 16.37
CA ALA A 66 29.71 4.49 15.34
C ALA A 66 30.76 4.49 14.21
N GLN A 67 31.32 5.65 13.87
CA GLN A 67 32.41 5.75 12.89
C GLN A 67 33.70 5.10 13.41
N LYS A 68 34.08 5.33 14.66
CA LYS A 68 35.22 4.66 15.31
C LYS A 68 35.00 3.14 15.32
N GLU A 69 33.82 2.67 15.72
CA GLU A 69 33.46 1.25 15.74
C GLU A 69 33.49 0.64 14.32
N LYS A 70 33.00 1.35 13.30
CA LYS A 70 33.02 0.90 11.90
C LYS A 70 34.46 0.71 11.40
N VAL A 71 35.35 1.68 11.61
CA VAL A 71 36.76 1.58 11.20
C VAL A 71 37.45 0.40 11.89
N GLU A 72 37.18 0.22 13.18
CA GLU A 72 37.72 -0.90 13.96
C GLU A 72 37.21 -2.25 13.43
N ARG A 73 35.90 -2.36 13.16
CA ARG A 73 35.25 -3.55 12.60
C ARG A 73 35.78 -3.88 11.21
N ASP A 74 35.94 -2.88 10.34
CA ASP A 74 36.46 -3.06 8.99
C ASP A 74 37.95 -3.45 9.01
N ARG A 75 38.74 -2.87 9.93
CA ARG A 75 40.14 -3.27 10.17
C ARG A 75 40.23 -4.73 10.63
N LYS A 76 39.41 -5.14 11.61
CA LYS A 76 39.34 -6.55 12.06
C LYS A 76 38.90 -7.48 10.94
N LYS A 77 37.92 -7.09 10.13
CA LYS A 77 37.42 -7.87 8.99
C LYS A 77 38.52 -8.06 7.94
N LEU A 78 39.29 -7.02 7.64
CA LEU A 78 40.42 -7.08 6.71
C LEU A 78 41.57 -7.94 7.27
N ALA A 79 41.90 -7.78 8.56
CA ALA A 79 42.92 -8.58 9.24
C ALA A 79 42.54 -10.07 9.29
N ARG A 80 41.28 -10.41 9.53
CA ARG A 80 40.78 -11.80 9.46
C ARG A 80 40.80 -12.38 8.04
N ARG A 81 40.64 -11.55 7.02
CA ARG A 81 40.68 -11.98 5.60
C ARG A 81 42.11 -12.17 5.08
N ARG A 82 43.10 -11.47 5.64
CA ARG A 82 44.52 -11.71 5.35
C ARG A 82 45.06 -12.74 6.35
N ASN A 83 45.18 -14.00 5.93
CA ASN A 83 45.81 -15.09 6.71
C ASN A 83 47.32 -14.91 6.99
N TYR A 84 47.87 -13.70 6.82
CA TYR A 84 49.23 -13.40 7.25
C TYR A 84 49.16 -12.85 8.67
N MET A 85 49.73 -13.60 9.61
CA MET A 85 50.09 -13.14 10.95
C MET A 85 50.53 -11.67 10.89
N PRO A 86 50.11 -10.82 11.85
CA PRO A 86 50.47 -9.40 11.84
C PRO A 86 51.98 -9.26 11.65
N LEU A 87 52.39 -8.78 10.48
CA LEU A 87 53.79 -8.55 10.08
C LEU A 87 54.52 -7.49 10.94
N ALA A 88 53.90 -7.07 12.06
CA ALA A 88 54.44 -6.18 13.07
C ALA A 88 55.50 -6.83 13.97
N PHE A 89 55.95 -8.06 13.66
CA PHE A 89 57.12 -8.67 14.33
C PHE A 89 58.44 -8.41 13.60
N SER A 90 58.43 -7.85 12.38
CA SER A 90 59.66 -7.58 11.63
C SER A 90 60.34 -6.24 11.98
N ASP A 91 59.64 -5.28 12.58
CA ASP A 91 60.21 -3.95 12.85
C ASP A 91 61.01 -3.87 14.16
N LYS A 92 60.96 -4.88 15.03
CA LYS A 92 61.77 -4.93 16.27
C LYS A 92 63.13 -5.62 16.14
N TYR A 93 63.36 -6.34 15.04
CA TYR A 93 64.66 -6.95 14.75
C TYR A 93 65.00 -6.56 13.32
N GLY A 94 65.88 -5.56 13.14
CA GLY A 94 66.27 -4.97 11.87
C GLY A 94 66.87 -5.94 10.86
N LEU A 95 66.05 -6.83 10.31
CA LEU A 95 66.34 -7.73 9.20
C LEU A 95 65.56 -7.25 7.96
N GLY A 96 65.66 -5.95 7.70
CA GLY A 96 65.39 -5.38 6.40
C GLY A 96 66.64 -5.45 5.55
N THR A 97 66.97 -6.63 4.99
CA THR A 97 67.77 -6.72 3.75
C THR A 97 67.78 -8.15 3.23
N ARG A 98 67.44 -8.26 1.93
CA ARG A 98 67.58 -9.44 1.05
C ARG A 98 66.47 -10.48 1.14
N LEU A 99 65.38 -10.22 0.43
CA LEU A 99 64.95 -10.99 -0.74
C LEU A 99 63.52 -10.55 -1.12
N GLN A 100 63.37 -9.57 -2.02
CA GLN A 100 62.33 -9.60 -3.05
C GLN A 100 62.80 -8.76 -4.25
N ARG A 101 63.12 -9.46 -5.34
CA ARG A 101 63.36 -8.90 -6.68
C ARG A 101 62.12 -8.11 -7.14
N PRO A 102 62.29 -6.99 -7.88
CA PRO A 102 61.17 -6.36 -8.55
C PRO A 102 60.74 -7.26 -9.71
N ARG A 103 59.51 -7.79 -9.68
CA ARG A 103 58.84 -8.24 -10.92
C ARG A 103 58.23 -7.00 -11.56
N ALA A 104 58.77 -6.63 -12.72
CA ALA A 104 58.16 -5.66 -13.62
C ALA A 104 56.78 -6.19 -14.07
N GLY A 105 55.76 -5.31 -14.04
CA GLY A 105 54.50 -5.57 -14.76
C GLY A 105 53.19 -5.46 -13.96
N ALA A 106 53.19 -5.09 -12.68
CA ALA A 106 51.93 -4.81 -11.97
C ALA A 106 51.68 -3.31 -11.87
N THR A 107 50.60 -2.85 -12.49
CA THR A 107 50.13 -1.46 -12.45
C THR A 107 49.85 -1.05 -11.00
N ILE A 108 50.38 0.12 -10.63
CA ILE A 108 50.20 0.76 -9.34
C ILE A 108 48.75 1.28 -9.28
N SER A 109 47.81 0.40 -8.97
CA SER A 109 46.45 0.82 -8.59
C SER A 109 46.50 1.43 -7.20
N THR A 110 46.71 2.75 -7.15
CA THR A 110 45.93 3.72 -6.36
C THR A 110 45.36 3.26 -5.00
N LEU A 111 46.17 2.62 -4.16
CA LEU A 111 45.87 2.44 -2.72
C LEU A 111 46.46 3.58 -1.86
N ALA A 112 46.79 4.72 -2.47
CA ALA A 112 47.19 5.95 -1.80
C ALA A 112 45.97 6.72 -1.21
N GLY A 113 45.01 6.01 -0.62
CA GLY A 113 43.80 6.59 -0.02
C GLY A 113 43.57 6.23 1.45
N LEU A 114 44.47 5.45 2.07
CA LEU A 114 44.32 5.00 3.47
C LEU A 114 45.51 5.33 4.38
N SER A 115 46.45 6.17 3.92
CA SER A 115 47.25 6.94 4.85
C SER A 115 46.39 8.13 5.31
N LEU A 116 45.39 7.82 6.14
CA LEU A 116 44.85 8.84 7.04
C LEU A 116 46.07 9.35 7.79
N LYS A 117 46.39 10.63 7.57
CA LYS A 117 47.25 11.41 8.45
C LYS A 117 46.95 10.98 9.88
N GLU A 118 47.86 10.24 10.49
CA GLU A 118 47.98 10.19 11.94
C GLU A 118 48.23 11.65 12.36
N GLY A 119 47.20 12.34 12.87
CA GLY A 119 47.35 13.72 13.31
C GLY A 119 46.36 14.76 12.80
N GLU A 120 45.12 14.39 12.49
CA GLU A 120 44.02 15.28 12.90
C GLU A 120 43.29 14.57 14.03
N ASP A 121 43.61 14.97 15.26
CA ASP A 121 42.79 14.72 16.43
C ASP A 121 41.36 15.15 16.09
N GLN A 122 40.52 14.22 15.64
CA GLN A 122 39.10 14.45 15.57
C GLN A 122 38.67 14.74 16.99
N LYS A 123 38.47 16.03 17.30
CA LYS A 123 38.04 16.54 18.60
C LYS A 123 37.02 15.56 19.16
N GLU A 124 37.38 14.88 20.25
CA GLU A 124 36.47 13.93 20.86
C GLU A 124 35.28 14.72 21.39
N ILE A 125 34.11 14.50 20.80
CA ILE A 125 32.88 15.10 21.29
C ILE A 125 32.61 14.39 22.62
N LYS A 126 32.83 15.08 23.75
CA LYS A 126 32.45 14.57 25.07
C LYS A 126 31.08 15.14 25.40
N ILE A 127 30.11 14.25 25.55
CA ILE A 127 28.78 14.60 26.03
C ILE A 127 28.65 14.24 27.50
N GLU A 128 28.15 15.17 28.30
CA GLU A 128 27.87 14.91 29.70
C GLU A 128 26.58 14.08 29.83
N PRO A 129 26.58 13.00 30.63
CA PRO A 129 25.39 12.21 30.87
C PRO A 129 24.31 13.04 31.59
N ALA A 130 23.05 12.63 31.45
CA ALA A 130 21.96 13.27 32.16
C ALA A 130 22.19 13.17 33.67
N GLN A 131 22.13 14.30 34.38
CA GLN A 131 22.13 14.27 35.83
C GLN A 131 20.81 13.64 36.31
N ALA A 132 20.91 12.58 37.11
CA ALA A 132 19.77 12.02 37.79
C ALA A 132 19.37 12.96 38.94
N VAL A 133 18.08 13.26 39.03
CA VAL A 133 17.51 13.98 40.17
C VAL A 133 17.17 12.98 41.27
N ASP A 134 17.54 13.30 42.50
CA ASP A 134 17.32 12.40 43.65
C ASP A 134 15.83 12.32 44.03
N GLU A 135 15.11 13.43 43.89
CA GLU A 135 13.68 13.53 44.13
C GLU A 135 13.01 14.24 42.95
N VAL A 136 11.94 13.64 42.42
CA VAL A 136 11.13 14.23 41.35
C VAL A 136 10.11 15.20 41.95
N GLU A 137 9.75 16.24 41.21
CA GLU A 137 8.72 17.19 41.64
C GLU A 137 7.42 16.45 42.05
N PRO A 138 6.93 16.67 43.28
CA PRO A 138 5.70 16.04 43.74
C PRO A 138 4.49 16.62 43.01
N LEU A 139 3.37 15.89 43.07
CA LEU A 139 2.11 16.39 42.52
C LEU A 139 1.67 17.67 43.26
N PRO A 140 1.31 18.75 42.57
CA PRO A 140 0.86 19.99 43.21
C PRO A 140 -0.38 19.77 44.09
N GLU A 141 -0.42 20.45 45.25
CA GLU A 141 -1.49 20.28 46.25
C GLU A 141 -2.88 20.67 45.72
N ASP A 142 -2.94 21.55 44.72
CA ASP A 142 -4.17 21.98 44.03
C ASP A 142 -5.01 20.80 43.51
N TYR A 143 -4.38 19.69 43.13
CA TYR A 143 -5.07 18.53 42.58
C TYR A 143 -5.95 17.79 43.61
N TYR A 144 -5.70 17.95 44.91
CA TYR A 144 -6.45 17.20 45.95
C TYR A 144 -7.83 17.79 46.24
N THR A 145 -7.98 19.12 46.17
CA THR A 145 -9.19 19.82 46.64
C THR A 145 -9.93 20.56 45.53
N ARG A 146 -9.31 20.76 44.37
CA ARG A 146 -9.91 21.49 43.24
C ARG A 146 -10.86 20.59 42.42
N PRO A 147 -12.11 21.03 42.15
CA PRO A 147 -12.99 20.36 41.19
C PRO A 147 -12.40 20.37 39.77
N VAL A 148 -12.44 19.22 39.09
CA VAL A 148 -11.86 19.05 37.75
C VAL A 148 -12.90 19.31 36.68
N ASN A 149 -12.61 20.25 35.78
CA ASN A 149 -13.42 20.51 34.58
C ASN A 149 -12.90 19.69 33.39
N LEU A 150 -13.74 18.82 32.83
CA LEU A 150 -13.37 17.94 31.72
C LEU A 150 -13.04 18.70 30.42
N THR A 151 -13.49 19.95 30.27
CA THR A 151 -13.18 20.78 29.09
C THR A 151 -11.79 21.40 29.17
N GLU A 152 -11.23 21.57 30.37
CA GLU A 152 -9.90 22.16 30.57
C GLU A 152 -8.77 21.15 30.33
N VAL A 153 -9.06 19.87 30.55
CA VAL A 153 -8.11 18.77 30.35
C VAL A 153 -8.25 18.18 28.95
N THR A 154 -7.13 17.89 28.31
CA THR A 154 -7.12 17.27 26.98
C THR A 154 -7.38 15.77 27.07
N THR A 155 -8.11 15.24 26.09
CA THR A 155 -8.31 13.79 25.95
C THR A 155 -7.04 13.10 25.44
N LEU A 156 -6.93 11.79 25.66
CA LEU A 156 -5.77 11.00 25.23
C LEU A 156 -5.52 11.10 23.71
N GLN A 157 -6.57 11.06 22.89
CA GLN A 157 -6.44 11.19 21.44
C GLN A 157 -5.83 12.55 21.06
N GLN A 158 -6.31 13.63 21.67
CA GLN A 158 -5.80 14.99 21.41
C GLN A 158 -4.33 15.12 21.81
N ARG A 159 -3.92 14.53 22.94
CA ARG A 159 -2.50 14.52 23.39
C ARG A 159 -1.61 13.77 22.39
N LEU A 160 -2.03 12.59 21.94
CA LEU A 160 -1.24 11.79 21.00
C LEU A 160 -1.11 12.42 19.60
N LEU A 161 -2.02 13.32 19.22
CA LEU A 161 -1.87 14.10 17.99
C LEU A 161 -0.72 15.12 18.06
N GLN A 162 -0.28 15.48 19.27
CA GLN A 162 0.87 16.35 19.54
C GLN A 162 1.94 15.61 20.37
N PRO A 163 2.64 14.64 19.75
CA PRO A 163 3.52 13.72 20.48
C PRO A 163 4.80 14.37 21.01
N ASP A 164 5.18 15.56 20.50
CA ASP A 164 6.44 16.22 20.86
C ASP A 164 6.50 16.66 22.33
N PHE A 165 5.36 17.04 22.93
CA PHE A 165 5.28 17.46 24.33
C PHE A 165 3.96 17.13 25.06
N GLN A 166 2.93 16.63 24.36
CA GLN A 166 1.70 16.05 24.94
C GLN A 166 1.07 16.84 26.11
N PRO A 167 0.54 18.05 25.86
CA PRO A 167 0.06 18.93 26.92
C PRO A 167 -1.17 18.38 27.66
N ILE A 168 -1.19 18.52 28.98
CA ILE A 168 -2.32 18.10 29.84
C ILE A 168 -3.49 19.07 29.73
N CYS A 169 -3.19 20.38 29.68
CA CYS A 169 -4.19 21.44 29.65
C CYS A 169 -4.50 21.89 28.21
N ALA A 170 -5.77 22.18 27.94
CA ALA A 170 -6.22 22.64 26.62
C ALA A 170 -5.60 23.99 26.21
N SER A 171 -5.19 24.82 27.17
CA SER A 171 -4.50 26.09 26.91
C SER A 171 -3.12 25.94 26.29
N GLN A 172 -2.48 24.78 26.48
CA GLN A 172 -1.16 24.46 25.94
C GLN A 172 -1.25 23.65 24.63
N LEU A 173 -2.48 23.39 24.15
CA LEU A 173 -2.72 22.63 22.93
C LEU A 173 -2.66 23.57 21.73
N TYR A 174 -1.78 23.28 20.78
CA TYR A 174 -1.61 24.10 19.59
C TYR A 174 -2.19 23.40 18.35
N PRO A 175 -2.76 24.14 17.40
CA PRO A 175 -3.16 23.56 16.12
C PRO A 175 -1.93 23.08 15.36
N ARG A 176 -2.01 21.87 14.80
CA ARG A 176 -0.92 21.24 14.05
C ARG A 176 -1.17 21.33 12.56
N HIS A 177 -0.11 21.44 11.76
CA HIS A 177 -0.22 21.44 10.31
C HIS A 177 -0.94 20.18 9.78
N LYS A 178 -1.74 20.35 8.71
CA LYS A 178 -2.53 19.27 8.09
C LYS A 178 -1.63 18.14 7.59
N HIS A 179 -1.99 16.90 7.91
CA HIS A 179 -1.27 15.74 7.39
C HIS A 179 -1.52 15.58 5.88
N LEU A 180 -0.45 15.37 5.12
CA LEU A 180 -0.57 15.12 3.68
C LEU A 180 -1.11 13.72 3.42
N LEU A 181 -1.93 13.61 2.37
CA LEU A 181 -2.43 12.35 1.85
C LEU A 181 -1.48 11.79 0.79
N ILE A 182 -1.57 10.47 0.58
CA ILE A 182 -0.73 9.75 -0.37
C ILE A 182 -1.57 9.27 -1.57
N LYS A 183 -1.04 9.46 -2.78
CA LYS A 183 -1.54 8.78 -3.98
C LYS A 183 -0.76 7.47 -4.16
N ARG A 184 -1.47 6.35 -4.13
CA ARG A 184 -0.88 5.02 -4.27
C ARG A 184 -0.73 4.65 -5.75
N SER A 185 0.36 3.99 -6.10
CA SER A 185 0.57 3.35 -7.38
C SER A 185 0.96 1.89 -7.13
N LEU A 186 0.30 0.96 -7.80
CA LEU A 186 0.49 -0.47 -7.59
C LEU A 186 1.31 -1.07 -8.72
N ARG A 187 2.26 -1.94 -8.35
CA ARG A 187 3.09 -2.72 -9.28
C ARG A 187 2.99 -4.20 -8.96
N CYS A 188 2.92 -5.02 -10.00
CA CYS A 188 2.97 -6.46 -9.84
C CYS A 188 4.37 -6.91 -9.41
N ARG A 189 4.47 -7.85 -8.48
CA ARG A 189 5.77 -8.40 -8.03
C ARG A 189 6.43 -9.32 -9.06
N LYS A 190 5.64 -9.97 -9.93
CA LYS A 190 6.15 -10.94 -10.91
C LYS A 190 6.62 -10.28 -12.20
N CYS A 191 5.83 -9.36 -12.75
CA CYS A 191 6.12 -8.72 -14.04
C CYS A 191 6.57 -7.26 -13.92
N GLU A 192 6.66 -6.70 -12.70
CA GLU A 192 7.01 -5.30 -12.40
C GLU A 192 6.13 -4.24 -13.09
N HIS A 193 5.10 -4.67 -13.80
CA HIS A 193 4.18 -3.81 -14.53
C HIS A 193 3.35 -2.95 -13.58
N ASN A 194 3.10 -1.70 -13.96
CA ASN A 194 2.25 -0.80 -13.18
C ASN A 194 0.79 -1.15 -13.44
N LEU A 195 0.08 -1.61 -12.40
CA LEU A 195 -1.34 -1.95 -12.49
C LEU A 195 -2.20 -0.69 -12.36
N SER A 196 -1.82 0.19 -11.43
CA SER A 196 -2.54 1.45 -11.20
C SER A 196 -1.57 2.61 -11.05
N LYS A 197 -1.86 3.69 -11.77
CA LYS A 197 -1.13 4.96 -11.69
C LYS A 197 -2.11 6.12 -11.82
N PRO A 198 -2.54 6.72 -10.70
CA PRO A 198 -3.34 7.95 -10.72
C PRO A 198 -2.58 9.09 -11.40
N GLU A 199 -3.30 10.03 -11.99
CA GLU A 199 -2.71 11.30 -12.40
C GLU A 199 -2.20 12.10 -11.20
N PHE A 200 -1.17 12.92 -11.41
CA PHE A 200 -0.57 13.71 -10.33
C PHE A 200 -1.50 14.83 -9.85
N ASN A 201 -2.29 15.41 -10.77
CA ASN A 201 -3.21 16.51 -10.50
C ASN A 201 -4.13 16.23 -9.29
N PRO A 202 -4.08 17.04 -8.22
CA PRO A 202 -4.83 16.77 -6.99
C PRO A 202 -6.34 16.68 -7.17
N THR A 203 -6.90 17.43 -8.13
CA THR A 203 -8.34 17.46 -8.43
C THR A 203 -8.77 16.41 -9.46
N SER A 204 -7.83 15.72 -10.10
CA SER A 204 -8.14 14.71 -11.12
C SER A 204 -8.49 13.38 -10.48
N ILE A 205 -9.60 12.80 -10.93
CA ILE A 205 -10.02 11.42 -10.65
C ILE A 205 -9.50 10.44 -11.71
N LYS A 206 -8.81 10.93 -12.74
CA LYS A 206 -8.34 10.11 -13.86
C LYS A 206 -7.08 9.34 -13.50
N PHE A 207 -6.94 8.18 -14.12
CA PHE A 207 -5.77 7.34 -14.03
C PHE A 207 -4.99 7.41 -15.34
N LYS A 208 -3.67 7.55 -15.24
CA LYS A 208 -2.78 7.40 -16.39
C LYS A 208 -2.67 5.94 -16.82
N ILE A 209 -2.72 5.01 -15.86
CA ILE A 209 -2.75 3.58 -16.09
C ILE A 209 -3.80 2.99 -15.14
N GLN A 210 -4.77 2.27 -15.69
CA GLN A 210 -5.85 1.64 -14.94
C GLN A 210 -6.11 0.23 -15.45
N LEU A 211 -5.38 -0.73 -14.90
CA LEU A 211 -5.61 -2.15 -15.12
C LEU A 211 -6.39 -2.70 -13.92
N VAL A 212 -7.71 -2.79 -14.07
CA VAL A 212 -8.63 -3.25 -13.01
C VAL A 212 -9.40 -4.46 -13.54
N ALA A 213 -9.53 -5.49 -12.71
CA ALA A 213 -10.22 -6.75 -13.05
C ALA A 213 -11.60 -6.53 -13.67
N VAL A 214 -12.40 -5.61 -13.12
CA VAL A 214 -13.77 -5.30 -13.59
C VAL A 214 -13.85 -4.86 -15.06
N ASN A 215 -12.74 -4.39 -15.65
CA ASN A 215 -12.71 -3.95 -17.04
C ASN A 215 -12.36 -5.07 -18.03
N TYR A 216 -11.92 -6.22 -17.54
CA TYR A 216 -11.38 -7.31 -18.38
C TYR A 216 -12.00 -8.67 -18.09
N ILE A 217 -12.41 -8.91 -16.84
CA ILE A 217 -12.95 -10.18 -16.37
C ILE A 217 -14.48 -10.06 -16.32
N PRO A 218 -15.23 -11.03 -16.88
CA PRO A 218 -16.67 -11.08 -16.76
C PRO A 218 -17.13 -10.97 -15.31
N GLU A 219 -18.04 -10.05 -15.03
CA GLU A 219 -18.52 -9.81 -13.67
C GLU A 219 -19.71 -10.73 -13.37
N VAL A 220 -19.60 -11.51 -12.29
CA VAL A 220 -20.70 -12.30 -11.73
C VAL A 220 -21.35 -11.51 -10.61
N ARG A 221 -22.67 -11.29 -10.70
CA ARG A 221 -23.47 -10.68 -9.63
C ARG A 221 -24.67 -11.57 -9.30
N ILE A 222 -25.09 -11.54 -8.05
CA ILE A 222 -26.32 -12.21 -7.61
C ILE A 222 -27.49 -11.27 -7.89
N MET A 223 -28.49 -11.71 -8.64
CA MET A 223 -29.67 -10.92 -8.95
C MET A 223 -30.84 -11.26 -8.04
N SER A 224 -31.14 -12.55 -7.86
CA SER A 224 -32.18 -12.97 -6.91
C SER A 224 -31.78 -14.26 -6.20
N ILE A 225 -32.04 -14.28 -4.90
CA ILE A 225 -31.77 -15.42 -4.02
C ILE A 225 -33.12 -15.97 -3.54
N PRO A 226 -33.41 -17.26 -3.76
CA PRO A 226 -34.60 -17.90 -3.23
C PRO A 226 -34.44 -18.18 -1.72
N ASN A 227 -35.52 -18.64 -1.08
CA ASN A 227 -35.47 -19.13 0.29
C ASN A 227 -34.61 -20.40 0.38
N LEU A 228 -33.41 -20.28 0.93
CA LEU A 228 -32.47 -21.39 1.13
C LEU A 228 -32.90 -22.21 2.35
N ARG A 229 -33.06 -23.52 2.18
CA ARG A 229 -33.36 -24.47 3.26
C ARG A 229 -32.36 -25.61 3.25
N TYR A 230 -32.10 -26.19 4.42
CA TYR A 230 -31.20 -27.31 4.58
C TYR A 230 -31.55 -28.48 3.63
N MET A 231 -30.56 -29.00 2.91
CA MET A 231 -30.68 -30.12 1.97
C MET A 231 -31.72 -29.93 0.86
N LYS A 232 -32.21 -28.70 0.64
CA LYS A 232 -33.20 -28.39 -0.40
C LYS A 232 -32.53 -27.69 -1.57
N GLU A 233 -32.71 -28.27 -2.76
CA GLU A 233 -32.27 -27.63 -4.00
C GLU A 233 -33.05 -26.34 -4.26
N SER A 234 -32.29 -25.25 -4.45
CA SER A 234 -32.82 -23.91 -4.68
C SER A 234 -32.14 -23.29 -5.89
N GLN A 235 -32.92 -22.64 -6.77
CA GLN A 235 -32.40 -21.98 -7.97
C GLN A 235 -32.04 -20.53 -7.69
N VAL A 236 -30.76 -20.21 -7.79
CA VAL A 236 -30.23 -18.84 -7.65
C VAL A 236 -30.08 -18.24 -9.04
N LEU A 237 -30.52 -17.00 -9.22
CA LEU A 237 -30.32 -16.25 -10.45
C LEU A 237 -29.07 -15.38 -10.32
N LEU A 238 -28.06 -15.71 -11.12
CA LEU A 238 -26.85 -14.90 -11.28
C LEU A 238 -26.92 -14.12 -12.57
N THR A 239 -26.23 -12.98 -12.63
CA THR A 239 -25.99 -12.26 -13.88
C THR A 239 -24.51 -12.25 -14.18
N LEU A 240 -24.17 -12.63 -15.41
CA LEU A 240 -22.84 -12.58 -15.96
C LEU A 240 -22.77 -11.42 -16.96
N THR A 241 -21.86 -10.48 -16.74
CA THR A 241 -21.73 -9.27 -17.58
C THR A 241 -20.35 -9.22 -18.22
N ASN A 242 -20.29 -9.11 -19.54
CA ASN A 242 -19.02 -8.96 -20.25
C ASN A 242 -18.59 -7.47 -20.30
N PRO A 243 -17.44 -7.09 -19.73
CA PRO A 243 -16.98 -5.71 -19.78
C PRO A 243 -16.29 -5.33 -21.10
N VAL A 244 -15.93 -6.29 -21.94
CA VAL A 244 -15.12 -6.10 -23.16
C VAL A 244 -16.02 -5.96 -24.39
N GLU A 245 -15.60 -5.17 -25.39
CA GLU A 245 -16.33 -4.94 -26.65
C GLU A 245 -16.42 -6.19 -27.56
N ASN A 246 -15.54 -7.17 -27.35
CA ASN A 246 -15.52 -8.42 -28.12
C ASN A 246 -16.44 -9.47 -27.49
N LEU A 247 -16.91 -10.42 -28.31
CA LEU A 247 -17.56 -11.63 -27.82
C LEU A 247 -16.62 -12.40 -26.88
N THR A 248 -17.17 -12.91 -25.78
CA THR A 248 -16.44 -13.64 -24.74
C THR A 248 -17.12 -14.97 -24.46
N HIS A 249 -16.34 -16.03 -24.50
CA HIS A 249 -16.74 -17.41 -24.26
C HIS A 249 -16.48 -17.75 -22.79
N VAL A 250 -17.53 -18.15 -22.06
CA VAL A 250 -17.46 -18.48 -20.64
C VAL A 250 -17.97 -19.88 -20.38
N THR A 251 -17.21 -20.66 -19.62
CA THR A 251 -17.55 -21.99 -19.15
C THR A 251 -17.50 -22.02 -17.63
N LEU A 252 -18.54 -22.55 -17.00
CA LEU A 252 -18.59 -22.72 -15.55
C LEU A 252 -18.28 -24.18 -15.23
N MET A 253 -17.43 -24.39 -14.22
CA MET A 253 -17.00 -25.71 -13.77
C MET A 253 -17.21 -25.83 -12.26
N GLU A 254 -17.62 -27.02 -11.82
CA GLU A 254 -17.72 -27.34 -10.39
C GLU A 254 -16.30 -27.37 -9.77
N CYS A 255 -16.20 -27.09 -8.47
CA CYS A 255 -14.96 -27.29 -7.72
C CYS A 255 -14.90 -28.74 -7.24
N ASP A 256 -13.76 -29.41 -7.45
CA ASP A 256 -13.58 -30.82 -7.09
C ASP A 256 -13.39 -30.96 -5.56
N GLU A 257 -13.79 -32.11 -5.02
CA GLU A 257 -13.56 -32.47 -3.62
C GLU A 257 -12.05 -32.65 -3.38
N GLY A 258 -11.38 -31.62 -2.84
CA GLY A 258 -9.93 -31.59 -2.60
C GLY A 258 -9.21 -30.37 -3.15
N ASP A 259 -9.92 -29.46 -3.84
CA ASP A 259 -9.36 -28.17 -4.25
C ASP A 259 -8.92 -27.35 -3.01
N PRO A 260 -7.66 -26.87 -2.95
CA PRO A 260 -7.17 -26.06 -1.83
C PRO A 260 -7.87 -24.70 -1.72
N ASP A 261 -8.59 -24.30 -2.77
CA ASP A 261 -9.35 -23.05 -2.82
C ASP A 261 -10.80 -23.24 -2.31
N ASN A 262 -11.26 -24.48 -2.12
CA ASN A 262 -12.61 -24.83 -1.69
C ASN A 262 -12.73 -24.96 -0.15
N ILE A 263 -12.15 -24.04 0.60
CA ILE A 263 -12.07 -24.11 2.07
C ILE A 263 -13.40 -23.70 2.73
N ASN A 264 -14.10 -22.76 2.10
CA ASN A 264 -15.23 -22.07 2.72
C ASN A 264 -16.60 -22.51 2.20
N SER A 265 -16.68 -23.43 1.23
CA SER A 265 -17.99 -23.80 0.65
C SER A 265 -18.84 -24.57 1.66
N THR A 266 -20.07 -24.09 1.87
CA THR A 266 -21.08 -24.73 2.73
C THR A 266 -22.23 -25.33 1.93
N ALA A 267 -22.21 -25.19 0.61
CA ALA A 267 -23.23 -25.70 -0.29
C ALA A 267 -22.64 -26.35 -1.55
N LYS A 268 -23.30 -27.41 -2.01
CA LYS A 268 -23.00 -28.02 -3.30
C LYS A 268 -23.73 -27.27 -4.41
N VAL A 269 -23.01 -27.00 -5.48
CA VAL A 269 -23.48 -26.20 -6.61
C VAL A 269 -23.39 -26.98 -7.89
N VAL A 270 -24.49 -26.98 -8.63
CA VAL A 270 -24.59 -27.58 -9.96
C VAL A 270 -24.62 -26.44 -10.97
N VAL A 271 -23.51 -26.32 -11.71
CA VAL A 271 -23.36 -25.33 -12.78
C VAL A 271 -23.69 -25.96 -14.14
N PRO A 272 -24.19 -25.17 -15.11
CA PRO A 272 -24.46 -25.69 -16.45
C PRO A 272 -23.16 -26.07 -17.17
N PRO A 273 -23.10 -27.26 -17.81
CA PRO A 273 -21.88 -27.73 -18.48
C PRO A 273 -21.64 -27.09 -19.87
N LYS A 274 -22.59 -26.28 -20.36
CA LYS A 274 -22.56 -25.70 -21.70
C LYS A 274 -21.72 -24.41 -21.71
N GLU A 275 -21.01 -24.20 -22.81
CA GLU A 275 -20.32 -22.95 -23.09
C GLU A 275 -21.32 -21.82 -23.34
N LEU A 276 -21.15 -20.72 -22.60
CA LEU A 276 -21.97 -19.53 -22.67
C LEU A 276 -21.23 -18.46 -23.49
N VAL A 277 -21.88 -17.93 -24.52
CA VAL A 277 -21.33 -16.81 -25.28
C VAL A 277 -21.95 -15.52 -24.77
N LEU A 278 -21.11 -14.59 -24.32
CA LEU A 278 -21.49 -13.24 -23.91
C LEU A 278 -21.30 -12.27 -25.07
N ALA A 279 -22.32 -11.43 -25.31
CA ALA A 279 -22.21 -10.35 -26.26
C ALA A 279 -21.15 -9.33 -25.80
N GLY A 280 -20.50 -8.70 -26.78
CA GLY A 280 -19.58 -7.60 -26.52
C GLY A 280 -20.30 -6.40 -25.92
N LYS A 281 -19.60 -5.64 -25.07
CA LYS A 281 -20.10 -4.37 -24.56
C LYS A 281 -20.17 -3.36 -25.70
N ASP A 282 -21.39 -2.98 -26.08
CA ASP A 282 -21.65 -1.89 -26.99
C ASP A 282 -22.16 -0.67 -26.20
N ALA A 283 -21.36 0.39 -26.16
CA ALA A 283 -21.70 1.63 -25.47
C ALA A 283 -22.82 2.43 -26.18
N ALA A 284 -23.05 2.18 -27.47
CA ALA A 284 -24.11 2.82 -28.26
C ALA A 284 -25.45 2.08 -28.13
N ALA A 285 -25.44 0.77 -27.92
CA ALA A 285 -26.65 -0.06 -27.77
C ALA A 285 -27.51 0.30 -26.55
N GLU A 286 -26.96 0.96 -25.51
CA GLU A 286 -27.75 1.46 -24.39
C GLU A 286 -28.67 2.64 -24.78
N TYR A 287 -28.39 3.32 -25.90
CA TYR A 287 -29.16 4.46 -26.41
C TYR A 287 -30.03 4.12 -27.62
N ASP A 288 -29.89 2.90 -28.16
CA ASP A 288 -30.63 2.45 -29.34
C ASP A 288 -31.63 1.36 -28.95
N GLU A 289 -32.87 1.77 -28.64
CA GLU A 289 -33.97 0.85 -28.32
C GLU A 289 -34.37 -0.05 -29.52
N LEU A 290 -33.80 0.19 -30.70
CA LEU A 290 -34.04 -0.54 -31.95
C LEU A 290 -32.91 -1.50 -32.34
N ALA A 291 -31.86 -1.64 -31.52
CA ALA A 291 -30.78 -2.58 -31.80
C ALA A 291 -31.33 -4.02 -31.85
N GLU A 292 -31.08 -4.71 -32.97
CA GLU A 292 -31.53 -6.10 -33.15
C GLU A 292 -30.91 -6.99 -32.07
N PRO A 293 -31.71 -7.80 -31.36
CA PRO A 293 -31.17 -8.79 -30.45
C PRO A 293 -30.29 -9.74 -31.25
N GLN A 294 -29.04 -9.91 -30.82
CA GLN A 294 -28.20 -10.96 -31.36
C GLN A 294 -28.87 -12.32 -31.05
N ASP A 295 -29.16 -13.08 -32.09
CA ASP A 295 -29.77 -14.41 -31.95
C ASP A 295 -28.75 -15.39 -31.37
N PHE A 296 -28.90 -15.70 -30.09
CA PHE A 296 -28.18 -16.79 -29.43
C PHE A 296 -29.12 -17.98 -29.24
N GLN A 297 -28.63 -19.20 -29.48
CA GLN A 297 -29.35 -20.43 -29.17
C GLN A 297 -29.24 -20.72 -27.66
N ASP A 298 -30.04 -19.99 -26.89
CA ASP A 298 -30.07 -20.06 -25.44
C ASP A 298 -31.04 -21.17 -24.96
N ASP A 299 -30.60 -21.97 -23.99
CA ASP A 299 -31.45 -22.99 -23.37
C ASP A 299 -32.30 -22.33 -22.26
N PRO A 300 -33.65 -22.34 -22.34
CA PRO A 300 -34.51 -21.59 -21.42
C PRO A 300 -34.45 -22.09 -19.96
N ASP A 301 -33.98 -23.32 -19.73
CA ASP A 301 -33.79 -23.88 -18.40
C ASP A 301 -32.51 -23.39 -17.70
N VAL A 302 -31.56 -22.88 -18.49
CA VAL A 302 -30.24 -22.43 -18.02
C VAL A 302 -30.16 -20.91 -18.04
N ILE A 303 -30.67 -20.28 -19.10
CA ILE A 303 -30.61 -18.85 -19.33
C ILE A 303 -31.99 -18.24 -19.07
N ALA A 304 -32.05 -17.39 -18.05
CA ALA A 304 -33.29 -16.71 -17.66
C ALA A 304 -33.64 -15.56 -18.60
N PHE A 305 -32.64 -14.77 -18.97
CA PHE A 305 -32.78 -13.63 -19.88
C PHE A 305 -31.42 -13.23 -20.44
N ARG A 306 -31.45 -12.56 -21.59
CA ARG A 306 -30.29 -11.89 -22.18
C ARG A 306 -30.66 -10.44 -22.43
N LYS A 307 -29.80 -9.51 -22.00
CA LYS A 307 -29.99 -8.08 -22.23
C LYS A 307 -28.64 -7.43 -22.49
N ALA A 308 -28.44 -6.91 -23.69
CA ALA A 308 -27.16 -6.35 -24.14
C ALA A 308 -26.00 -7.34 -23.88
N ASN A 309 -24.96 -6.90 -23.18
CA ASN A 309 -23.77 -7.67 -22.79
C ASN A 309 -23.95 -8.49 -21.48
N LYS A 310 -25.19 -8.66 -21.02
CA LYS A 310 -25.52 -9.34 -19.76
C LYS A 310 -26.43 -10.55 -19.98
N VAL A 311 -26.10 -11.64 -19.31
CA VAL A 311 -26.87 -12.90 -19.32
C VAL A 311 -27.27 -13.25 -17.89
N GLY A 312 -28.56 -13.54 -17.68
CA GLY A 312 -29.09 -14.12 -16.46
C GLY A 312 -29.00 -15.64 -16.52
N LEU A 313 -28.37 -16.25 -15.52
CA LEU A 313 -28.08 -17.67 -15.43
C LEU A 313 -28.70 -18.27 -14.17
N PHE A 314 -29.41 -19.38 -14.31
CA PHE A 314 -29.84 -20.17 -13.16
C PHE A 314 -28.75 -21.16 -12.73
N ILE A 315 -28.43 -21.14 -11.44
CA ILE A 315 -27.56 -22.12 -10.80
C ILE A 315 -28.33 -22.80 -9.70
N LYS A 316 -28.16 -24.12 -9.57
CA LYS A 316 -28.82 -24.89 -8.51
C LYS A 316 -27.86 -25.05 -7.34
N VAL A 317 -28.36 -24.70 -6.16
CA VAL A 317 -27.58 -24.71 -4.92
C VAL A 317 -28.28 -25.59 -3.89
N THR A 318 -27.50 -26.44 -3.22
CA THR A 318 -27.95 -27.35 -2.16
C THR A 318 -27.12 -27.09 -0.89
N PRO A 319 -27.68 -26.38 0.11
CA PRO A 319 -26.99 -26.15 1.38
C PRO A 319 -26.75 -27.47 2.13
N GLN A 320 -25.51 -27.69 2.56
CA GLN A 320 -25.10 -28.93 3.25
C GLN A 320 -24.95 -28.77 4.77
N ARG A 321 -24.99 -27.55 5.28
CA ARG A 321 -24.93 -27.25 6.72
C ARG A 321 -26.31 -26.83 7.24
N GLU A 322 -26.66 -27.26 8.45
CA GLU A 322 -27.97 -27.00 9.08
C GLU A 322 -28.12 -25.54 9.52
N GLU A 323 -27.03 -24.91 9.97
CA GLU A 323 -27.02 -23.53 10.43
C GLU A 323 -25.83 -22.76 9.82
N GLY A 324 -26.03 -21.46 9.59
CA GLY A 324 -24.98 -20.53 9.17
C GLY A 324 -25.21 -19.89 7.80
N GLU A 325 -24.17 -19.23 7.30
CA GLU A 325 -24.18 -18.60 5.98
C GLU A 325 -23.91 -19.63 4.88
N VAL A 326 -24.69 -19.51 3.80
CA VAL A 326 -24.54 -20.33 2.60
C VAL A 326 -23.51 -19.66 1.69
N THR A 327 -22.40 -20.34 1.50
CA THR A 327 -21.29 -19.96 0.61
C THR A 327 -21.11 -21.03 -0.45
N VAL A 328 -20.85 -20.56 -1.65
CA VAL A 328 -20.77 -21.35 -2.87
C VAL A 328 -19.47 -21.04 -3.57
N CYS A 329 -18.78 -22.10 -4.02
CA CYS A 329 -17.57 -21.96 -4.84
C CYS A 329 -17.75 -22.66 -6.19
N PHE A 330 -17.34 -22.00 -7.27
CA PHE A 330 -17.21 -22.61 -8.61
C PHE A 330 -16.09 -21.94 -9.39
N LYS A 331 -15.61 -22.62 -10.44
CA LYS A 331 -14.56 -22.09 -11.33
C LYS A 331 -15.20 -21.48 -12.58
N MET A 332 -14.87 -20.24 -12.88
CA MET A 332 -15.27 -19.55 -14.11
C MET A 332 -14.08 -19.50 -15.07
N LYS A 333 -14.19 -20.19 -16.20
CA LYS A 333 -13.19 -20.15 -17.27
C LYS A 333 -13.70 -19.26 -18.40
N HIS A 334 -12.92 -18.27 -18.78
CA HIS A 334 -13.25 -17.34 -19.86
C HIS A 334 -12.05 -17.14 -20.79
N ASP A 335 -12.33 -16.77 -22.02
CA ASP A 335 -11.31 -16.36 -22.97
C ASP A 335 -10.84 -14.93 -22.68
N PHE A 336 -9.52 -14.75 -22.70
CA PHE A 336 -8.86 -13.49 -22.45
C PHE A 336 -7.96 -13.11 -23.61
N LYS A 337 -8.23 -11.96 -24.22
CA LYS A 337 -7.42 -11.39 -25.28
C LYS A 337 -6.44 -10.39 -24.67
N ASN A 338 -5.16 -10.71 -24.70
CA ASN A 338 -4.13 -9.85 -24.13
C ASN A 338 -3.83 -8.66 -25.04
N LEU A 339 -4.33 -7.48 -24.69
CA LEU A 339 -4.07 -6.21 -25.40
C LEU A 339 -2.64 -5.67 -25.19
N ALA A 340 -1.82 -6.28 -24.33
CA ALA A 340 -0.47 -5.80 -24.02
C ALA A 340 0.62 -6.32 -24.97
N ALA A 341 0.30 -7.25 -25.88
CA ALA A 341 1.19 -7.55 -26.99
C ALA A 341 1.19 -6.35 -27.96
N PRO A 342 2.35 -5.90 -28.49
CA PRO A 342 2.37 -4.82 -29.46
C PRO A 342 1.55 -5.23 -30.67
N ILE A 343 0.36 -4.66 -30.79
CA ILE A 343 -0.49 -4.77 -31.98
C ILE A 343 0.31 -4.10 -33.09
N ARG A 344 1.03 -4.89 -33.89
CA ARG A 344 1.44 -4.43 -35.21
C ARG A 344 0.14 -4.10 -35.95
N PRO A 345 0.04 -2.97 -36.68
CA PRO A 345 -1.12 -2.74 -37.53
C PRO A 345 -1.28 -3.95 -38.43
N ILE A 346 -2.41 -4.64 -38.29
CA ILE A 346 -2.68 -5.92 -38.93
C ILE A 346 -2.86 -5.62 -40.43
N GLU A 347 -1.93 -6.10 -41.26
CA GLU A 347 -2.21 -6.33 -42.68
C GLU A 347 -3.28 -7.43 -42.74
N GLU A 348 -4.32 -7.20 -43.53
CA GLU A 348 -5.47 -8.10 -43.70
C GLU A 348 -5.00 -9.52 -44.07
N GLY A 349 -4.91 -10.42 -43.08
CA GLY A 349 -4.52 -11.81 -43.35
C GLY A 349 -4.07 -12.65 -42.15
N ASP A 350 -3.60 -12.06 -41.05
CA ASP A 350 -3.01 -12.82 -39.93
C ASP A 350 -3.85 -12.70 -38.64
N GLN A 351 -5.03 -13.32 -38.64
CA GLN A 351 -5.86 -13.47 -37.44
C GLN A 351 -5.45 -14.70 -36.63
N SER A 352 -4.45 -14.57 -35.77
CA SER A 352 -4.41 -15.41 -34.56
C SER A 352 -3.74 -14.66 -33.42
N THR A 353 -4.47 -13.70 -32.84
CA THR A 353 -4.19 -13.34 -31.44
C THR A 353 -4.45 -14.61 -30.63
N GLU A 354 -3.40 -15.21 -30.05
CA GLU A 354 -3.54 -16.40 -29.22
C GLU A 354 -4.59 -16.16 -28.13
N VAL A 355 -5.65 -16.96 -28.14
CA VAL A 355 -6.72 -16.89 -27.14
C VAL A 355 -6.23 -17.57 -25.88
N ILE A 356 -6.02 -16.80 -24.82
CA ILE A 356 -5.58 -17.32 -23.52
C ILE A 356 -6.82 -17.63 -22.70
N TRP A 357 -6.98 -18.88 -22.27
CA TRP A 357 -8.04 -19.25 -21.36
C TRP A 357 -7.60 -19.02 -19.92
N LEU A 358 -8.38 -18.24 -19.17
CA LEU A 358 -8.14 -17.94 -17.76
C LEU A 358 -9.26 -18.54 -16.91
N THR A 359 -8.89 -19.25 -15.86
CA THR A 359 -9.83 -19.82 -14.89
C THR A 359 -9.73 -19.02 -13.59
N GLN A 360 -10.85 -18.45 -13.14
CA GLN A 360 -10.99 -17.84 -11.81
C GLN A 360 -11.77 -18.73 -10.88
N HIS A 361 -11.30 -18.84 -9.64
CA HIS A 361 -12.10 -19.36 -8.54
C HIS A 361 -13.04 -18.25 -8.04
N VAL A 362 -14.35 -18.49 -8.12
CA VAL A 362 -15.40 -17.54 -7.70
C VAL A 362 -16.06 -18.08 -6.44
N GLU A 363 -16.03 -17.27 -5.38
CA GLU A 363 -16.72 -17.54 -4.12
C GLU A 363 -17.88 -16.54 -3.97
N LEU A 364 -19.10 -17.07 -3.80
CA LEU A 364 -20.32 -16.30 -3.62
C LEU A 364 -20.93 -16.58 -2.25
N SER A 365 -21.20 -15.53 -1.49
CA SER A 365 -21.99 -15.60 -0.24
C SER A 365 -23.45 -15.30 -0.55
N LEU A 366 -24.33 -16.29 -0.36
CA LEU A 366 -25.77 -16.19 -0.62
C LEU A 366 -26.56 -15.71 0.60
N GLY A 367 -25.90 -15.54 1.75
CA GLY A 367 -26.52 -15.10 3.00
C GLY A 367 -26.95 -16.27 3.90
N PRO A 368 -27.71 -16.00 4.97
CA PRO A 368 -28.06 -17.00 5.97
C PRO A 368 -29.08 -18.02 5.47
N LEU A 369 -28.97 -19.24 5.98
CA LEU A 369 -30.05 -20.23 5.89
C LEU A 369 -31.28 -19.74 6.63
N LEU A 370 -32.45 -19.92 6.01
CA LEU A 370 -33.71 -19.76 6.70
C LEU A 370 -34.01 -21.04 7.50
N PRO A 371 -34.60 -20.90 8.70
CA PRO A 371 -34.97 -22.02 9.55
C PRO A 371 -36.01 -22.96 8.91
#